data_AF-A0A8I0L086-F1
#
_entry.id   AF-A0A8I0L086-F1
#
_cell.length_a   1.000
_cell.length_b   1.000
_cell.length_c   1.000
_cell.angle_alpha   90.00
_cell.angle_beta   90.00
_cell.angle_gamma   90.00
#
_symmetry.space_group_name_H-M   'P 1'
#
loop_
_entity.id
_entity.type
_entity.pdbx_description
1 polymer ?
#
loop_
_entity_poly.entity_id
_entity_poly.type
_entity_poly.pdbx_seq_one_letter_code
_entity_poly.pdbx_strand_id
1 'polypeptide(L)'
;ESALALSKLFITPEKDLEGKKISEVLPDSFWETNFWLYWQTMFAFQRWSSALEMKRYLCRYVHHIDGLPDFSALRFTKYNQYESLIL
;
A
#
# COMPACT_ATOMS: atom_id res chain seq x y z
N GLU A 1 6.73 -17.00 1.71
CA GLU A 1 7.63 -16.04 2.39
C GLU A 1 7.06 -14.62 2.38
N SER A 2 6.80 -14.04 1.20
CA SER A 2 6.25 -12.69 1.01
C SER A 2 4.95 -12.42 1.79
N ALA A 3 4.00 -13.36 1.76
CA ALA A 3 2.74 -13.24 2.52
C ALA A 3 2.95 -13.18 4.03
N LEU A 4 3.89 -13.97 4.57
CA LEU A 4 4.21 -13.97 6.00
C LEU A 4 4.90 -12.66 6.41
N ALA A 5 5.80 -12.15 5.56
CA ALA A 5 6.44 -10.85 5.78
C ALA A 5 5.42 -9.70 5.78
N LEU A 6 4.43 -9.73 4.89
CA LEU A 6 3.35 -8.76 4.87
C LEU A 6 2.47 -8.84 6.14
N SER A 7 2.12 -10.05 6.58
CA SER A 7 1.41 -10.25 7.85
C SER A 7 2.23 -9.75 9.05
N LYS A 8 3.55 -9.96 9.04
CA LYS A 8 4.46 -9.43 10.06
C LYS A 8 4.45 -7.90 10.06
N LEU A 9 4.55 -7.26 8.90
CA LEU A 9 4.46 -5.80 8.76
C LEU A 9 3.14 -5.27 9.33
N PHE A 10 2.03 -5.94 9.05
CA PHE A 10 0.70 -5.54 9.52
C PHE A 10 0.59 -5.51 11.05
N ILE A 11 1.13 -6.51 11.75
CA ILE A 11 1.08 -6.61 13.22
C ILE A 11 2.21 -5.86 13.95
N THR A 12 3.29 -5.47 13.25
CA THR A 12 4.45 -4.79 13.86
C THR A 12 4.02 -3.44 14.43
N PRO A 13 4.31 -3.10 15.70
CA PRO A 13 4.00 -1.78 16.27
C PRO A 13 4.56 -0.61 15.45
N GLU A 14 3.82 0.50 15.35
CA GLU A 14 4.24 1.65 14.50
C GLU A 14 5.61 2.22 14.91
N LYS A 15 5.87 2.34 16.21
CA LYS A 15 7.14 2.80 16.78
C LYS A 15 8.36 2.01 16.28
N ASP A 16 8.18 0.75 15.90
CA ASP A 16 9.26 -0.13 15.45
C ASP A 16 9.52 0.00 13.93
N LEU A 17 8.73 0.82 13.24
CA LEU A 17 8.81 1.11 11.79
C LEU A 17 9.27 2.53 11.47
N GLU A 18 9.45 3.38 12.48
CA GLU A 18 9.94 4.75 12.29
C GLU A 18 11.31 4.76 11.61
N GLY A 19 11.45 5.59 10.58
CA GLY A 19 12.69 5.72 9.79
C GLY A 19 13.02 4.53 8.88
N LYS A 20 12.23 3.46 8.88
CA LYS A 20 12.47 2.27 8.05
C LYS A 20 11.88 2.40 6.65
N LYS A 21 12.60 1.86 5.68
CA LYS A 21 12.17 1.71 4.28
C LYS A 21 11.43 0.40 4.09
N ILE A 22 10.55 0.35 3.09
CA ILE A 22 9.85 -0.89 2.70
C ILE A 22 10.85 -2.01 2.35
N SER A 23 11.95 -1.68 1.68
CA SER A 23 13.02 -2.63 1.33
C SER A 23 13.77 -3.24 2.52
N GLU A 24 13.69 -2.62 3.71
CA GLU A 24 14.36 -3.12 4.91
C GLU A 24 13.49 -4.11 5.70
N VAL A 25 12.19 -4.21 5.37
CA VAL A 25 11.21 -5.01 6.12
C VAL A 25 10.55 -6.12 5.30
N LEU A 26 10.63 -6.06 3.97
CA LEU A 26 10.10 -7.09 3.06
C LEU A 26 11.23 -7.82 2.32
N PRO A 27 11.08 -9.14 2.07
CA PRO A 27 12.08 -9.95 1.40
C PRO A 27 12.11 -9.69 -0.11
N ASP A 28 13.19 -10.10 -0.77
CA ASP A 28 13.34 -9.92 -2.23
C ASP A 28 12.26 -10.63 -3.05
N SER A 29 11.75 -11.75 -2.54
CA SER A 29 10.63 -12.48 -3.13
C SER A 29 9.31 -11.68 -3.15
N PHE A 30 9.22 -10.54 -2.44
CA PHE A 30 8.04 -9.67 -2.47
C PHE A 30 7.98 -8.81 -3.74
N TRP A 31 9.11 -8.45 -4.33
CA TRP A 31 9.17 -7.51 -5.45
C TRP A 31 8.57 -8.05 -6.74
N GLU A 32 8.55 -9.37 -6.89
CA GLU A 32 8.01 -10.09 -8.05
C GLU A 32 6.53 -10.48 -7.88
N THR A 33 5.89 -10.04 -6.78
CA THR A 33 4.48 -10.35 -6.54
C THR A 33 3.56 -9.41 -7.30
N ASN A 34 2.44 -9.94 -7.82
CA ASN A 34 1.36 -9.11 -8.38
C ASN A 34 0.84 -8.09 -7.36
N PHE A 35 0.82 -8.48 -6.08
CA PHE A 35 0.46 -7.56 -4.99
C PHE A 35 1.33 -6.29 -5.01
N TRP A 36 2.67 -6.44 -5.06
CA TRP A 36 3.56 -5.29 -5.10
C TRP A 36 3.41 -4.47 -6.39
N LEU A 37 3.20 -5.13 -7.53
CA LEU A 37 2.92 -4.44 -8.80
C LEU A 37 1.69 -3.52 -8.69
N TYR A 38 0.58 -4.05 -8.20
CA TYR A 38 -0.64 -3.25 -8.01
C TYR A 38 -0.39 -2.16 -6.97
N TRP A 39 0.14 -2.52 -5.80
CA TRP A 39 0.30 -1.59 -4.69
C TRP A 39 1.20 -0.40 -5.01
N GLN A 40 2.37 -0.66 -5.62
CA GLN A 40 3.34 0.39 -5.93
C GLN A 40 2.81 1.35 -7.00
N THR A 41 2.04 0.85 -7.97
CA THR A 41 1.53 1.67 -9.07
C THR A 41 0.27 2.44 -8.69
N MET A 42 -0.62 1.86 -7.88
CA MET A 42 -1.84 2.53 -7.41
C MET A 42 -1.55 3.67 -6.44
N PHE A 43 -0.62 3.46 -5.51
CA PHE A 43 -0.33 4.42 -4.44
C PHE A 43 1.01 5.15 -4.64
N ALA A 44 1.68 4.92 -5.77
CA ALA A 44 2.98 5.51 -6.09
C ALA A 44 4.08 5.25 -5.04
N PHE A 45 4.04 4.11 -4.34
CA PHE A 45 5.10 3.72 -3.41
C PHE A 45 6.37 3.29 -4.17
N GLN A 46 7.53 3.58 -3.58
CA GLN A 46 8.83 3.10 -4.04
C GLN A 46 9.44 2.19 -2.96
N ARG A 47 10.42 1.35 -3.32
CA ARG A 47 11.06 0.42 -2.36
C ARG A 47 11.73 1.16 -1.18
N TRP A 48 12.19 2.39 -1.41
CA TRP A 48 12.78 3.27 -0.40
C TRP A 48 11.77 4.14 0.35
N SER A 49 10.47 4.05 0.05
CA SER A 49 9.42 4.76 0.78
C SER A 49 9.26 4.21 2.20
N SER A 50 8.55 4.97 3.04
CA SER A 50 8.30 4.64 4.45
C SER A 50 7.55 3.32 4.63
N ALA A 51 8.14 2.39 5.38
CA ALA A 51 7.48 1.15 5.80
C ALA A 51 6.31 1.41 6.76
N LEU A 52 6.43 2.45 7.60
CA LEU A 52 5.36 2.89 8.48
C LEU A 52 4.12 3.32 7.68
N GLU A 53 4.32 4.07 6.59
CA GLU A 53 3.22 4.51 5.75
C GLU A 53 2.57 3.34 4.99
N MET A 54 3.38 2.39 4.51
CA MET A 54 2.86 1.15 3.92
C MET A 54 2.00 0.38 4.92
N LYS A 55 2.42 0.24 6.18
CA LYS A 55 1.59 -0.37 7.24
C LYS A 55 0.27 0.38 7.39
N ARG A 56 0.29 1.70 7.48
CA ARG A 56 -0.94 2.51 7.66
C ARG A 56 -1.92 2.31 6.50
N TYR A 57 -1.43 2.27 5.26
CA TYR A 57 -2.27 1.98 4.10
C TYR A 57 -2.85 0.56 4.15
N LEU A 58 -2.05 -0.45 4.54
CA LEU A 58 -2.56 -1.82 4.72
C LEU A 58 -3.70 -1.85 5.76
N CYS A 59 -3.50 -1.25 6.93
CA CYS A 59 -4.54 -1.17 7.96
C CYS A 59 -5.77 -0.37 7.49
N ARG A 60 -5.56 0.72 6.75
CA ARG A 60 -6.62 1.62 6.29
C ARG A 60 -7.50 1.02 5.21
N TYR A 61 -6.94 0.19 4.33
CA TYR A 61 -7.62 -0.31 3.12
C TYR A 61 -7.79 -1.83 3.08
N VAL A 62 -7.52 -2.55 4.17
CA VAL A 62 -7.66 -4.03 4.23
C VAL A 62 -9.05 -4.54 3.81
N HIS A 63 -10.11 -3.78 4.08
CA HIS A 63 -11.49 -4.12 3.68
C HIS A 63 -11.76 -3.96 2.17
N HIS A 64 -10.83 -3.36 1.42
CA HIS A 64 -10.88 -3.19 -0.03
C HIS A 64 -9.81 -4.02 -0.77
N ILE A 65 -9.15 -4.95 -0.09
CA ILE A 65 -8.05 -5.76 -0.65
C ILE A 65 -8.49 -6.52 -1.92
N ASP A 66 -9.73 -7.01 -1.96
CA ASP A 66 -10.29 -7.76 -3.09
C ASP A 66 -10.51 -6.87 -4.33
N GLY A 67 -10.62 -5.55 -4.14
CA GLY A 67 -10.81 -4.57 -5.22
C GLY A 67 -9.51 -3.97 -5.76
N LEU A 68 -8.34 -4.38 -5.23
CA LEU A 68 -7.03 -3.97 -5.74
C LEU A 68 -6.76 -4.41 -7.20
N PRO A 69 -7.08 -5.65 -7.63
CA PRO A 69 -6.77 -6.09 -9.00
C PRO A 69 -7.73 -5.55 -10.06
N ASP A 70 -8.95 -5.14 -9.68
CA ASP A 70 -10.02 -4.77 -10.63
C ASP A 70 -10.56 -3.34 -10.46
N PHE A 71 -10.04 -2.60 -9.47
CA PHE A 71 -10.45 -1.24 -9.12
C PHE A 71 -11.93 -1.08 -8.72
N SER A 72 -12.63 -2.15 -8.39
CA SER A 72 -14.06 -2.13 -8.03
C SER A 72 -14.38 -1.28 -6.79
N ALA A 73 -13.39 -1.08 -5.91
CA ALA A 73 -13.50 -0.24 -4.72
C ALA A 73 -13.34 1.27 -5.01
N LEU A 74 -12.78 1.64 -6.17
CA LEU A 74 -12.53 3.04 -6.49
C LEU A 74 -13.80 3.76 -6.97
N ARG A 75 -13.94 5.02 -6.55
CA ARG A 75 -14.99 5.92 -6.99
C ARG A 75 -14.34 7.20 -7.52
N PHE A 76 -14.84 7.68 -8.65
CA PHE A 76 -14.32 8.88 -9.31
C PHE A 76 -15.41 9.95 -9.40
N THR A 77 -15.01 11.21 -9.31
CA THR A 77 -15.87 12.35 -9.64
C THR A 77 -16.08 12.45 -11.14
N LYS A 78 -17.12 13.18 -11.56
CA LYS A 78 -17.44 13.35 -12.99
C LYS A 78 -16.33 14.09 -13.76
N TYR A 79 -15.75 15.11 -13.13
CA TYR A 79 -14.65 15.90 -13.68
C TYR A 79 -13.41 15.74 -12.81
N ASN A 80 -12.37 16.54 -13.09
CA ASN A 80 -11.21 16.60 -12.23
C ASN A 80 -11.58 17.05 -10.80
N GLN A 81 -10.68 16.80 -9.85
CA GLN A 81 -10.93 17.07 -8.42
C GLN A 81 -11.16 18.55 -8.15
N TYR A 82 -10.50 19.44 -8.89
CA TYR A 82 -10.66 20.89 -8.74
C TYR A 82 -12.08 21.34 -9.12
N GLU A 83 -12.57 20.93 -10.28
CA GLU A 83 -13.91 21.27 -10.77
C GLU A 83 -15.03 20.59 -9.98
N SER A 84 -14.81 19.39 -9.45
CA SER A 84 -15.88 18.61 -8.82
C SER A 84 -16.03 18.82 -7.32
N LEU A 85 -14.97 19.29 -6.63
CA LEU A 85 -14.94 19.36 -5.16
C LEU A 85 -14.51 20.72 -4.61
N ILE A 86 -13.88 21.59 -5.41
CA ILE A 86 -13.36 22.89 -4.94
C ILE A 86 -14.25 24.05 -5.42
N LEU A 87 -14.64 24.05 -6.70
CA LEU A 87 -15.60 24.99 -7.30
C LEU A 87 -17.04 24.65 -6.90
#